data_AF-A0A354B0D2-F1
#
_entry.id   AF-A0A354B0D2-F1
#
_cell.length_a   1.000
_cell.length_b   1.000
_cell.length_c   1.000
_cell.angle_alpha   90.00
_cell.angle_beta   90.00
_cell.angle_gamma   90.00
#
_symmetry.space_group_name_H-M   'P 1'
#
loop_
_entity.id
_entity.type
_entity.pdbx_description
1 polymer ?
#
loop_
_entity_poly.entity_id
_entity_poly.type
_entity_poly.pdbx_seq_one_letter_code
_entity_poly.pdbx_strand_id
1 'polypeptide(L)'
;DRLTVEIRRGCTRGCRFCQPGMLTRPARDVEPEAVIEAIETGMERTGYSDFSLLSLSCSDYLALPAVGVELRNRLADQNVSLTLPSQRVDRFDSDIAHILGGSRKAGLTFAPEAGSQRLRDIVNKGLTDAELLAGIRTAMTNGYRKVKLYFMVGLPGETDADVLGIAETCRWLQHQCSEIGRLELNLTISNFTPKPHTPFQWHSVSSTEFDRRQQLLRRALRGLRGIKVNFTDLRLSAIEDFIGRGDRRLAPVLEAAWRQGAGLDAWFESVERTYAAWTAAIEAAGLGGRYRALELGAWSAVEAMAADDLEAFCRQPLPWDHIDSGLDKSWLAEDLQRALAATVVPDCSFSGCSSCGVCGPELGHNVVIPPPPIPPQLPQRAPASERICRLRFGFAKTGSLALISHLDTLRLLERALRRSRLPVSFTGGFHPLPRLQLALPLPLGVEGRGEWLDLEFVQHIDPELALERLGAQLPDTFQLLSAQQVPLTGPSLSQELHSARWTMTLAPESGAPIAADRWQAAVATLLAAPELLWHDTDKKGRPRQRDCRPALIALELAAVTTTSAELALQAAIDGAGRSLRPEQLRDWLAERLGQPLVLGQQCRQQLSLSTVLTSQ
;
A
#
# COMPACT_ATOMS: atom_id res chain seq x y z
N ASP A 1 2.98 -2.57 -7.44
CA ASP A 1 1.56 -2.42 -7.86
C ASP A 1 1.11 -3.70 -8.52
N ARG A 2 -0.19 -3.81 -8.80
CA ARG A 2 -0.83 -4.99 -9.36
C ARG A 2 -1.93 -4.56 -10.32
N LEU A 3 -2.26 -5.40 -11.28
CA LEU A 3 -3.47 -5.19 -12.09
C LEU A 3 -4.70 -5.34 -11.19
N THR A 4 -5.64 -4.41 -11.25
CA THR A 4 -6.86 -4.48 -10.43
C THR A 4 -8.07 -4.42 -11.35
N VAL A 5 -8.92 -5.44 -11.28
CA VAL A 5 -10.15 -5.55 -12.08
C VAL A 5 -11.34 -5.62 -11.13
N GLU A 6 -12.28 -4.69 -11.27
CA GLU A 6 -13.53 -4.70 -10.50
C GLU A 6 -14.46 -5.79 -11.04
N ILE A 7 -14.80 -6.78 -10.20
CA ILE A 7 -15.65 -7.94 -10.59
C ILE A 7 -17.12 -7.75 -10.21
N ARG A 8 -17.38 -6.82 -9.30
CA ARG A 8 -18.71 -6.46 -8.82
C ARG A 8 -18.67 -5.06 -8.26
N ARG A 9 -19.63 -4.22 -8.67
CA ARG A 9 -19.85 -2.90 -8.08
C ARG A 9 -21.07 -2.96 -7.19
N GLY A 10 -20.99 -2.43 -5.97
CA GLY A 10 -22.07 -2.50 -5.00
C GLY A 10 -22.05 -3.72 -4.10
N CYS A 11 -22.81 -3.64 -3.00
CA CYS A 11 -22.96 -4.71 -2.01
C CYS A 11 -24.39 -4.71 -1.46
N THR A 12 -25.02 -5.88 -1.38
CA THR A 12 -26.42 -6.02 -0.94
C THR A 12 -26.58 -6.50 0.48
N ARG A 13 -25.46 -6.75 1.17
CA ARG A 13 -25.43 -7.31 2.53
C ARG A 13 -25.91 -6.36 3.61
N GLY A 14 -25.97 -5.06 3.31
CA GLY A 14 -26.67 -4.08 4.17
C GLY A 14 -26.06 -3.85 5.55
N CYS A 15 -24.74 -3.97 5.71
CA CYS A 15 -24.07 -3.59 6.96
C CYS A 15 -24.36 -2.11 7.30
N ARG A 16 -24.93 -1.85 8.49
CA ARG A 16 -25.51 -0.55 8.88
C ARG A 16 -24.53 0.60 9.08
N PHE A 17 -23.25 0.28 9.16
CA PHE A 17 -22.15 1.25 9.25
C PHE A 17 -21.47 1.51 7.90
N CYS A 18 -21.72 0.67 6.89
CA CYS A 18 -20.92 0.62 5.67
C CYS A 18 -21.47 1.59 4.62
N GLN A 19 -20.92 2.81 4.58
CA GLN A 19 -21.31 3.82 3.60
C GLN A 19 -21.19 3.34 2.14
N PRO A 20 -20.07 2.71 1.69
CA PRO A 20 -20.02 2.16 0.34
C PRO A 20 -21.13 1.14 0.06
N GLY A 21 -21.47 0.28 1.02
CA GLY A 21 -22.56 -0.71 0.87
C GLY A 21 -23.96 -0.10 0.79
N MET A 22 -24.11 1.17 1.16
CA MET A 22 -25.34 1.94 1.01
C MET A 22 -25.32 2.73 -0.31
N LEU A 23 -24.28 3.53 -0.54
CA LEU A 23 -24.19 4.47 -1.66
C LEU A 23 -23.98 3.84 -3.04
N THR A 24 -23.51 2.59 -3.11
CA THR A 24 -23.18 1.94 -4.40
C THR A 24 -24.21 0.91 -4.85
N ARG A 25 -25.44 1.01 -4.34
CA ARG A 25 -26.59 0.20 -4.79
C ARG A 25 -27.13 0.74 -6.13
N PRO A 26 -27.79 -0.10 -6.96
CA PRO A 26 -27.89 -1.55 -6.84
C PRO A 26 -26.55 -2.26 -7.14
N ALA A 27 -26.38 -3.48 -6.61
CA ALA A 27 -25.17 -4.25 -6.84
C ALA A 27 -25.21 -4.95 -8.20
N ARG A 28 -24.09 -4.92 -8.94
CA ARG A 28 -24.00 -5.47 -10.29
C ARG A 28 -22.72 -6.27 -10.44
N ASP A 29 -22.90 -7.56 -10.74
CA ASP A 29 -21.84 -8.47 -11.13
C ASP A 29 -21.37 -8.18 -12.57
N VAL A 30 -20.07 -8.38 -12.81
CA VAL A 30 -19.47 -8.30 -14.15
C VAL A 30 -19.44 -9.69 -14.77
N GLU A 31 -19.68 -9.80 -16.08
CA GLU A 31 -19.66 -11.10 -16.78
C GLU A 31 -18.32 -11.85 -16.62
N PRO A 32 -18.34 -13.16 -16.26
CA PRO A 32 -17.13 -13.96 -16.01
C PRO A 32 -16.08 -13.89 -17.11
N GLU A 33 -16.48 -14.04 -18.39
CA GLU A 33 -15.54 -14.00 -19.50
C GLU A 33 -14.92 -12.62 -19.68
N ALA A 34 -15.68 -11.54 -19.44
CA ALA A 34 -15.15 -10.19 -19.50
C ALA A 34 -14.10 -9.94 -18.41
N VAL A 35 -14.28 -10.52 -17.21
CA VAL A 35 -13.27 -10.48 -16.15
C VAL A 35 -12.00 -11.22 -16.57
N ILE A 36 -12.15 -12.41 -17.16
CA ILE A 36 -11.02 -13.24 -17.62
C ILE A 36 -10.24 -12.51 -18.72
N GLU A 37 -10.92 -12.06 -19.76
CA GLU A 37 -10.32 -11.34 -20.89
C GLU A 37 -9.61 -10.06 -20.45
N ALA A 38 -10.22 -9.29 -19.54
CA ALA A 38 -9.64 -8.07 -19.00
C ALA A 38 -8.33 -8.34 -18.24
N ILE A 39 -8.27 -9.45 -17.49
CA ILE A 39 -7.06 -9.84 -16.76
C ILE A 39 -5.99 -10.35 -17.70
N GLU A 40 -6.30 -11.26 -18.62
CA GLU A 40 -5.32 -11.77 -19.59
C GLU A 40 -4.71 -10.63 -20.41
N THR A 41 -5.57 -9.80 -21.01
CA THR A 41 -5.16 -8.63 -21.79
C THR A 41 -4.36 -7.64 -20.95
N GLY A 42 -4.82 -7.37 -19.71
CA GLY A 42 -4.16 -6.46 -18.80
C GLY A 42 -2.78 -6.95 -18.39
N MET A 43 -2.64 -8.22 -18.03
CA MET A 43 -1.37 -8.83 -17.62
C MET A 43 -0.35 -8.80 -18.76
N GLU A 44 -0.78 -9.15 -19.98
CA GLU A 44 0.06 -9.07 -21.18
C GLU A 44 0.52 -7.63 -21.47
N ARG A 45 -0.40 -6.66 -21.49
CA ARG A 45 -0.09 -5.27 -21.85
C ARG A 45 0.71 -4.52 -20.80
N THR A 46 0.57 -4.88 -19.53
CA THR A 46 1.22 -4.16 -18.41
C THR A 46 2.49 -4.84 -17.93
N GLY A 47 2.60 -6.16 -18.08
CA GLY A 47 3.68 -6.95 -17.50
C GLY A 47 3.61 -7.06 -15.98
N TYR A 48 2.44 -6.86 -15.35
CA TYR A 48 2.29 -7.03 -13.90
C TYR A 48 2.65 -8.45 -13.45
N SER A 49 3.18 -8.55 -12.22
CA SER A 49 3.46 -9.82 -11.54
C SER A 49 2.25 -10.39 -10.84
N ASP A 50 1.29 -9.54 -10.51
CA ASP A 50 0.18 -9.86 -9.65
C ASP A 50 -1.06 -9.16 -10.17
N PHE A 51 -2.20 -9.80 -9.96
CA PHE A 51 -3.50 -9.17 -10.17
C PHE A 51 -4.38 -9.31 -8.93
N SER A 52 -5.42 -8.47 -8.88
CA SER A 52 -6.41 -8.47 -7.83
C SER A 52 -7.80 -8.27 -8.38
N LEU A 53 -8.75 -9.02 -7.83
CA LEU A 53 -10.16 -8.81 -8.08
C LEU A 53 -10.69 -7.85 -7.02
N LEU A 54 -11.34 -6.77 -7.46
CA LEU A 54 -11.86 -5.73 -6.60
C LEU A 54 -13.39 -5.84 -6.50
N SER A 55 -13.90 -5.81 -5.28
CA SER A 55 -15.31 -5.67 -4.94
C SER A 55 -15.43 -5.32 -3.46
N LEU A 56 -16.54 -4.71 -3.05
CA LEU A 56 -16.89 -4.55 -1.63
C LEU A 56 -17.07 -5.91 -0.93
N SER A 57 -17.46 -6.94 -1.67
CA SER A 57 -17.41 -8.34 -1.23
C SER A 57 -17.15 -9.25 -2.43
N CYS A 58 -15.89 -9.65 -2.62
CA CYS A 58 -15.50 -10.52 -3.73
C CYS A 58 -16.20 -11.88 -3.66
N SER A 59 -16.44 -12.39 -2.46
CA SER A 59 -17.06 -13.70 -2.24
C SER A 59 -18.57 -13.72 -2.48
N ASP A 60 -19.22 -12.56 -2.64
CA ASP A 60 -20.62 -12.47 -3.06
C ASP A 60 -20.76 -12.52 -4.60
N TYR A 61 -19.66 -12.42 -5.35
CA TYR A 61 -19.60 -12.73 -6.78
C TYR A 61 -19.55 -14.26 -6.94
N LEU A 62 -20.70 -14.88 -7.22
CA LEU A 62 -20.83 -16.35 -7.18
C LEU A 62 -19.96 -17.07 -8.21
N ALA A 63 -19.58 -16.38 -9.30
CA ALA A 63 -18.67 -16.91 -10.30
C ALA A 63 -17.17 -16.87 -9.89
N LEU A 64 -16.84 -16.32 -8.70
CA LEU A 64 -15.46 -16.21 -8.21
C LEU A 64 -14.68 -17.53 -8.25
N PRO A 65 -15.21 -18.69 -7.81
CA PRO A 65 -14.48 -19.95 -7.86
C PRO A 65 -14.11 -20.35 -9.29
N ALA A 66 -15.06 -20.31 -10.21
CA ALA A 66 -14.84 -20.68 -11.61
C ALA A 66 -13.85 -19.71 -12.31
N VAL A 67 -14.06 -18.39 -12.15
CA VAL A 67 -13.16 -17.36 -12.70
C VAL A 67 -11.75 -17.49 -12.12
N GLY A 68 -11.64 -17.71 -10.80
CA GLY A 68 -10.34 -17.82 -10.13
C GLY A 68 -9.55 -19.06 -10.56
N VAL A 69 -10.21 -20.21 -10.73
CA VAL A 69 -9.54 -21.42 -11.24
C VAL A 69 -9.15 -21.25 -12.71
N GLU A 70 -10.04 -20.70 -13.53
CA GLU A 70 -9.76 -20.47 -14.95
C GLU A 70 -8.56 -19.54 -15.16
N LEU A 71 -8.51 -18.41 -14.45
CA LEU A 71 -7.37 -17.49 -14.49
C LEU A 71 -6.07 -18.14 -14.06
N ARG A 72 -6.11 -19.01 -13.04
CA ARG A 72 -4.91 -19.74 -12.60
C ARG A 72 -4.45 -20.77 -13.61
N ASN A 73 -5.38 -21.39 -14.33
CA ASN A 73 -5.07 -22.32 -15.41
C ASN A 73 -4.45 -21.58 -16.60
N ARG A 74 -5.06 -20.49 -17.07
CA ARG A 74 -4.58 -19.70 -18.21
C ARG A 74 -3.24 -19.02 -17.96
N LEU A 75 -2.93 -18.68 -16.71
CA LEU A 75 -1.69 -17.98 -16.31
C LEU A 75 -0.68 -18.89 -15.58
N ALA A 76 -0.85 -20.22 -15.67
CA ALA A 76 -0.09 -21.20 -14.89
C ALA A 76 1.43 -21.18 -15.11
N ASP A 77 1.89 -20.67 -16.25
CA ASP A 77 3.29 -20.58 -16.68
C ASP A 77 3.89 -19.16 -16.58
N GLN A 78 3.10 -18.17 -16.17
CA GLN A 78 3.52 -16.75 -16.15
C GLN A 78 4.06 -16.27 -14.80
N ASN A 79 4.15 -17.18 -13.82
CA ASN A 79 4.61 -16.89 -12.44
C ASN A 79 3.85 -15.70 -11.81
N VAL A 80 2.53 -15.68 -11.98
CA VAL A 80 1.66 -14.59 -11.48
C VAL A 80 0.90 -15.04 -10.24
N SER A 81 0.61 -14.10 -9.32
CA SER A 81 -0.22 -14.40 -8.16
C SER A 81 -1.54 -13.62 -8.17
N LEU A 82 -2.61 -14.30 -7.78
CA LEU A 82 -3.91 -13.70 -7.53
C LEU A 82 -4.01 -13.29 -6.05
N THR A 83 -4.41 -12.06 -5.83
CA THR A 83 -4.67 -11.52 -4.50
C THR A 83 -6.11 -11.03 -4.40
N LEU A 84 -6.77 -11.29 -3.28
CA LEU A 84 -8.07 -10.70 -3.00
C LEU A 84 -7.94 -9.70 -1.83
N PRO A 85 -8.77 -8.65 -1.79
CA PRO A 85 -8.99 -7.84 -0.60
C PRO A 85 -9.48 -8.67 0.60
N SER A 86 -9.85 -8.01 1.70
CA SER A 86 -10.45 -8.69 2.85
C SER A 86 -11.65 -9.54 2.41
N GLN A 87 -11.66 -10.80 2.81
CA GLN A 87 -12.70 -11.75 2.42
C GLN A 87 -13.80 -11.81 3.49
N ARG A 88 -15.05 -12.05 3.08
CA ARG A 88 -16.08 -12.48 4.02
C ARG A 88 -15.86 -13.95 4.37
N VAL A 89 -15.91 -14.26 5.66
CA VAL A 89 -15.55 -15.58 6.18
C VAL A 89 -16.64 -16.63 5.91
N ASP A 90 -17.92 -16.23 5.88
CA ASP A 90 -19.08 -17.10 5.61
C ASP A 90 -19.08 -17.67 4.19
N ARG A 91 -18.41 -17.00 3.26
CA ARG A 91 -18.29 -17.40 1.86
C ARG A 91 -16.88 -17.89 1.52
N PHE A 92 -16.05 -18.20 2.52
CA PHE A 92 -14.68 -18.68 2.31
C PHE A 92 -14.65 -20.22 2.33
N ASP A 93 -14.35 -20.83 1.20
CA ASP A 93 -14.28 -22.28 1.02
C ASP A 93 -12.88 -22.75 0.57
N SER A 94 -12.75 -24.05 0.29
CA SER A 94 -11.51 -24.66 -0.21
C SER A 94 -11.10 -24.14 -1.58
N ASP A 95 -12.05 -23.82 -2.46
CA ASP A 95 -11.75 -23.34 -3.80
C ASP A 95 -11.16 -21.93 -3.73
N ILE A 96 -11.76 -21.03 -2.95
CA ILE A 96 -11.22 -19.70 -2.69
C ILE A 96 -9.87 -19.77 -1.97
N ALA A 97 -9.71 -20.67 -0.99
CA ALA A 97 -8.43 -20.89 -0.32
C ALA A 97 -7.34 -21.34 -1.30
N HIS A 98 -7.70 -22.17 -2.27
CA HIS A 98 -6.80 -22.66 -3.33
C HIS A 98 -6.48 -21.58 -4.36
N ILE A 99 -7.47 -20.80 -4.79
CA ILE A 99 -7.31 -19.65 -5.72
C ILE A 99 -6.33 -18.63 -5.14
N LEU A 100 -6.38 -18.38 -3.83
CA LEU A 100 -5.41 -17.56 -3.10
C LEU A 100 -4.08 -18.28 -2.83
N GLY A 101 -4.08 -19.61 -2.89
CA GLY A 101 -2.96 -20.49 -2.59
C GLY A 101 -1.95 -20.54 -3.73
N GLY A 102 -1.06 -19.55 -3.78
CA GLY A 102 0.19 -19.60 -4.53
C GLY A 102 1.39 -19.98 -3.66
N SER A 103 2.60 -19.77 -4.19
CA SER A 103 3.87 -19.95 -3.47
C SER A 103 3.98 -19.07 -2.20
N ARG A 104 3.13 -18.04 -2.08
CA ARG A 104 3.01 -17.13 -0.94
C ARG A 104 1.69 -17.32 -0.20
N LYS A 105 1.71 -17.93 0.99
CA LYS A 105 0.57 -17.84 1.91
C LYS A 105 0.71 -16.59 2.78
N ALA A 106 0.22 -15.45 2.29
CA ALA A 106 0.03 -14.27 3.13
C ALA A 106 -1.01 -14.58 4.24
N GLY A 107 -1.02 -13.80 5.32
CA GLY A 107 -2.09 -13.91 6.30
C GLY A 107 -3.45 -13.54 5.67
N LEU A 108 -4.51 -14.28 6.01
CA LEU A 108 -5.87 -13.97 5.55
C LEU A 108 -6.49 -12.90 6.43
N THR A 109 -7.31 -12.02 5.86
CA THR A 109 -8.04 -11.01 6.62
C THR A 109 -9.52 -11.28 6.56
N PHE A 110 -10.15 -11.40 7.72
CA PHE A 110 -11.60 -11.46 7.89
C PHE A 110 -12.07 -10.29 8.75
N ALA A 111 -13.31 -9.85 8.54
CA ALA A 111 -13.89 -8.76 9.31
C ALA A 111 -15.19 -9.23 9.99
N PRO A 112 -15.10 -9.77 11.22
CA PRO A 112 -16.28 -10.07 12.04
C PRO A 112 -17.03 -8.81 12.49
N GLU A 113 -16.34 -7.67 12.55
CA GLU A 113 -16.81 -6.34 13.01
C GLU A 113 -17.14 -6.25 14.51
N ALA A 114 -17.77 -7.28 15.06
CA ALA A 114 -18.16 -7.34 16.47
C ALA A 114 -17.86 -8.71 17.09
N GLY A 115 -17.59 -8.72 18.40
CA GLY A 115 -17.27 -9.94 19.16
C GLY A 115 -18.47 -10.82 19.44
N SER A 116 -19.59 -10.23 19.87
CA SER A 116 -20.82 -10.97 20.18
C SER A 116 -21.71 -11.17 18.94
N GLN A 117 -22.50 -12.25 18.94
CA GLN A 117 -23.52 -12.48 17.92
C GLN A 117 -24.55 -11.33 17.90
N ARG A 118 -25.03 -10.93 19.08
CA ARG A 118 -25.98 -9.83 19.25
C ARG A 118 -25.51 -8.56 18.55
N LEU A 119 -24.27 -8.13 18.78
CA LEU A 119 -23.77 -6.91 18.16
C LEU A 119 -23.50 -7.09 16.66
N ARG A 120 -23.13 -8.30 16.19
CA ARG A 120 -23.09 -8.61 14.76
C ARG A 120 -24.46 -8.50 14.08
N ASP A 121 -25.53 -8.88 14.78
CA ASP A 121 -26.91 -8.76 14.31
C ASP A 121 -27.34 -7.28 14.28
N ILE A 122 -26.98 -6.49 15.30
CA ILE A 122 -27.21 -5.04 15.35
C ILE A 122 -26.54 -4.33 14.17
N VAL A 123 -25.29 -4.64 13.84
CA VAL A 123 -24.63 -4.01 12.67
C VAL A 123 -25.08 -4.60 11.34
N ASN A 124 -25.95 -5.61 11.36
CA ASN A 124 -26.44 -6.37 10.22
C ASN A 124 -25.30 -7.02 9.41
N LYS A 125 -24.35 -7.67 10.09
CA LYS A 125 -23.23 -8.35 9.42
C LYS A 125 -23.68 -9.62 8.68
N GLY A 126 -24.73 -10.27 9.18
CA GLY A 126 -25.20 -11.56 8.65
C GLY A 126 -24.15 -12.66 8.74
N LEU A 127 -23.37 -12.68 9.84
CA LEU A 127 -22.32 -13.66 10.12
C LEU A 127 -22.54 -14.27 11.49
N THR A 128 -22.69 -15.59 11.53
CA THR A 128 -22.83 -16.37 12.77
C THR A 128 -21.47 -16.79 13.34
N ASP A 129 -21.43 -17.11 14.64
CA ASP A 129 -20.23 -17.74 15.24
C ASP A 129 -19.84 -19.03 14.51
N ALA A 130 -20.82 -19.87 14.15
CA ALA A 130 -20.58 -21.12 13.46
C ALA A 130 -19.89 -20.93 12.10
N GLU A 131 -20.34 -19.95 11.30
CA GLU A 131 -19.72 -19.60 10.01
C GLU A 131 -18.32 -19.00 10.19
N LEU A 132 -18.13 -18.14 11.20
CA LEU A 132 -16.82 -17.58 11.52
C LEU A 132 -15.80 -18.68 11.85
N LEU A 133 -16.19 -19.64 12.69
CA LEU A 133 -15.35 -20.79 13.02
C LEU A 133 -15.10 -21.65 11.79
N ALA A 134 -16.13 -21.96 11.00
CA ALA A 134 -16.00 -22.79 9.80
C ALA A 134 -14.98 -22.20 8.82
N GLY A 135 -15.08 -20.91 8.48
CA GLY A 135 -14.13 -20.28 7.55
C GLY A 135 -12.70 -20.20 8.10
N ILE A 136 -12.52 -19.97 9.40
CA ILE A 136 -11.19 -20.00 10.04
C ILE A 136 -10.60 -21.41 10.03
N ARG A 137 -11.40 -22.44 10.32
CA ARG A 137 -10.95 -23.84 10.24
C ARG A 137 -10.55 -24.21 8.81
N THR A 138 -11.35 -23.84 7.81
CA THR A 138 -11.03 -24.03 6.39
C THR A 138 -9.70 -23.38 6.04
N ALA A 139 -9.46 -22.14 6.47
CA ALA A 139 -8.18 -21.48 6.30
C ALA A 139 -7.02 -22.27 6.95
N MET A 140 -7.18 -22.72 8.19
CA MET A 140 -6.13 -23.45 8.89
C MET A 140 -5.82 -24.82 8.29
N THR A 141 -6.84 -25.56 7.84
CA THR A 141 -6.68 -26.82 7.11
C THR A 141 -5.92 -26.60 5.81
N ASN A 142 -6.12 -25.45 5.15
CA ASN A 142 -5.35 -25.03 3.98
C ASN A 142 -3.97 -24.43 4.32
N GLY A 143 -3.51 -24.56 5.56
CA GLY A 143 -2.16 -24.20 6.01
C GLY A 143 -1.97 -22.73 6.39
N TYR A 144 -3.02 -21.93 6.45
CA TYR A 144 -2.94 -20.56 6.97
C TYR A 144 -2.85 -20.59 8.50
N ARG A 145 -1.75 -20.09 9.07
CA ARG A 145 -1.56 -20.01 10.53
C ARG A 145 -1.76 -18.63 11.13
N LYS A 146 -1.69 -17.59 10.29
CA LYS A 146 -1.86 -16.18 10.67
C LYS A 146 -3.14 -15.65 10.05
N VAL A 147 -4.08 -15.22 10.90
CA VAL A 147 -5.35 -14.62 10.48
C VAL A 147 -5.45 -13.22 11.07
N LYS A 148 -5.79 -12.24 10.24
CA LYS A 148 -6.07 -10.86 10.65
C LYS A 148 -7.58 -10.71 10.84
N LEU A 149 -8.00 -10.13 11.96
CA LEU A 149 -9.41 -9.88 12.26
C LEU A 149 -9.65 -8.39 12.48
N TYR A 150 -10.71 -7.87 11.88
CA TYR A 150 -11.18 -6.50 12.09
C TYR A 150 -12.40 -6.46 13.01
N PHE A 151 -12.27 -5.67 14.06
CA PHE A 151 -13.34 -5.36 15.00
C PHE A 151 -13.47 -3.85 15.14
N MET A 152 -14.67 -3.42 15.52
CA MET A 152 -14.96 -2.06 15.92
C MET A 152 -15.35 -2.03 17.40
N VAL A 153 -15.13 -0.88 18.03
CA VAL A 153 -15.71 -0.50 19.31
C VAL A 153 -16.46 0.81 19.12
N GLY A 154 -17.44 1.09 19.97
CA GLY A 154 -18.28 2.28 19.89
C GLY A 154 -19.52 2.12 19.01
N LEU A 155 -19.94 0.88 18.70
CA LEU A 155 -21.12 0.63 17.87
C LEU A 155 -22.44 0.93 18.61
N PRO A 156 -23.55 1.18 17.89
CA PRO A 156 -24.83 1.42 18.50
C PRO A 156 -25.30 0.29 19.42
N GLY A 157 -25.75 0.63 20.63
CA GLY A 157 -26.24 -0.34 21.62
C GLY A 157 -25.18 -1.32 22.14
N GLU A 158 -23.89 -1.03 21.94
CA GLU A 158 -22.77 -1.84 22.44
C GLU A 158 -22.65 -1.76 23.97
N THR A 159 -22.51 -2.93 24.60
CA THR A 159 -22.29 -3.08 26.04
C THR A 159 -20.87 -3.54 26.33
N ASP A 160 -20.44 -3.42 27.59
CA ASP A 160 -19.15 -3.94 28.05
C ASP A 160 -18.99 -5.45 27.78
N ALA A 161 -20.09 -6.22 27.81
CA ALA A 161 -20.08 -7.64 27.49
C ALA A 161 -19.73 -7.88 26.01
N ASP A 162 -20.16 -7.03 25.08
CA ASP A 162 -19.81 -7.18 23.66
C ASP A 162 -18.35 -6.79 23.39
N VAL A 163 -17.85 -5.76 24.09
CA VAL A 163 -16.44 -5.37 24.03
C VAL A 163 -15.55 -6.52 24.53
N LEU A 164 -15.89 -7.11 25.68
CA LEU A 164 -15.20 -8.30 26.20
C LEU A 164 -15.39 -9.52 25.29
N GLY A 165 -16.53 -9.62 24.63
CA GLY A 165 -16.86 -10.63 23.63
C GLY A 165 -15.79 -10.76 22.55
N ILE A 166 -15.12 -9.68 22.14
CA ILE A 166 -14.00 -9.73 21.17
C ILE A 166 -12.88 -10.65 21.67
N ALA A 167 -12.48 -10.51 22.95
CA ALA A 167 -11.44 -11.34 23.54
C ALA A 167 -11.91 -12.79 23.74
N GLU A 168 -13.19 -12.97 24.06
CA GLU A 168 -13.81 -14.30 24.20
C GLU A 168 -13.87 -15.04 22.86
N THR A 169 -14.29 -14.38 21.77
CA THR A 169 -14.26 -14.92 20.42
C THR A 169 -12.85 -15.35 20.03
N CYS A 170 -11.83 -14.53 20.30
CA CYS A 170 -10.44 -14.88 20.00
C CYS A 170 -9.98 -16.13 20.75
N ARG A 171 -10.27 -16.21 22.06
CA ARG A 171 -9.95 -17.37 22.90
C ARG A 171 -10.66 -18.63 22.38
N TRP A 172 -11.95 -18.50 22.09
CA TRP A 172 -12.78 -19.58 21.59
C TRP A 172 -12.26 -20.09 20.24
N LEU A 173 -11.96 -19.22 19.28
CA LEU A 173 -11.39 -19.60 17.98
C LEU A 173 -10.06 -20.34 18.12
N GLN A 174 -9.16 -19.86 18.97
CA GLN A 174 -7.87 -20.54 19.22
C GLN A 174 -8.06 -21.92 19.84
N HIS A 175 -8.99 -22.06 20.78
CA HIS A 175 -9.32 -23.35 21.39
C HIS A 175 -9.92 -24.32 20.37
N GLN A 176 -10.91 -23.86 19.61
CA GLN A 176 -11.63 -24.67 18.62
C GLN A 176 -10.79 -25.04 17.40
N CYS A 177 -9.61 -24.47 17.21
CA CYS A 177 -8.70 -24.82 16.11
C CYS A 177 -7.39 -25.47 16.59
N SER A 178 -7.26 -25.73 17.90
CA SER A 178 -6.03 -26.21 18.53
C SER A 178 -5.56 -27.56 17.98
N GLU A 179 -6.49 -28.41 17.53
CA GLU A 179 -6.21 -29.70 16.92
C GLU A 179 -5.67 -29.58 15.48
N ILE A 180 -5.96 -28.49 14.78
CA ILE A 180 -5.41 -28.21 13.43
C ILE A 180 -4.01 -27.60 13.54
N GLY A 181 -3.80 -26.78 14.58
CA GLY A 181 -2.51 -26.21 14.92
C GLY A 181 -2.62 -24.89 15.67
N ARG A 182 -1.49 -24.23 15.87
CA ARG A 182 -1.46 -22.93 16.56
C ARG A 182 -1.99 -21.82 15.63
N LEU A 183 -3.12 -21.23 16.01
CA LEU A 183 -3.71 -20.04 15.38
C LEU A 183 -3.09 -18.75 15.95
N GLU A 184 -2.48 -17.96 15.08
CA GLU A 184 -2.02 -16.60 15.38
C GLU A 184 -3.01 -15.57 14.87
N LEU A 185 -3.43 -14.64 15.73
CA LEU A 185 -4.42 -13.62 15.42
C LEU A 185 -3.79 -12.22 15.43
N ASN A 186 -4.02 -11.47 14.35
CA ASN A 186 -3.66 -10.05 14.25
C ASN A 186 -4.95 -9.22 14.26
N LEU A 187 -5.26 -8.60 15.39
CA LEU A 187 -6.46 -7.80 15.57
C LEU A 187 -6.22 -6.34 15.17
N THR A 188 -7.15 -5.75 14.44
CA THR A 188 -7.25 -4.29 14.30
C THR A 188 -8.58 -3.85 14.90
N ILE A 189 -8.50 -3.02 15.94
CA ILE A 189 -9.64 -2.49 16.67
C ILE A 189 -9.83 -1.03 16.25
N SER A 190 -10.86 -0.77 15.47
CA SER A 190 -11.20 0.57 15.00
C SER A 190 -12.22 1.23 15.93
N ASN A 191 -12.12 2.54 16.11
CA ASN A 191 -13.20 3.30 16.76
C ASN A 191 -14.27 3.55 15.69
N PHE A 192 -15.52 3.24 15.98
CA PHE A 192 -16.60 3.45 15.03
C PHE A 192 -16.82 4.95 14.80
N THR A 193 -16.65 5.40 13.55
CA THR A 193 -16.96 6.77 13.12
C THR A 193 -18.18 6.72 12.19
N PRO A 194 -19.32 7.29 12.61
CA PRO A 194 -20.53 7.36 11.81
C PRO A 194 -20.31 8.02 10.45
N LYS A 195 -20.98 7.47 9.43
CA LYS A 195 -20.85 7.96 8.05
C LYS A 195 -22.19 8.46 7.53
N PRO A 196 -22.21 9.57 6.79
CA PRO A 196 -23.38 10.04 6.05
C PRO A 196 -24.02 8.93 5.22
N HIS A 197 -25.35 8.97 5.10
CA HIS A 197 -26.15 8.03 4.31
C HIS A 197 -26.04 6.57 4.78
N THR A 198 -25.87 6.38 6.09
CA THR A 198 -25.93 5.06 6.72
C THR A 198 -26.98 5.07 7.84
N PRO A 199 -27.59 3.92 8.17
CA PRO A 199 -28.49 3.84 9.33
C PRO A 199 -27.84 4.34 10.63
N PHE A 200 -26.51 4.24 10.77
CA PHE A 200 -25.79 4.71 11.95
C PHE A 200 -25.31 6.15 11.88
N GLN A 201 -25.71 6.94 10.88
CA GLN A 201 -25.27 8.33 10.72
C GLN A 201 -25.61 9.23 11.92
N TRP A 202 -26.62 8.87 12.72
CA TRP A 202 -27.07 9.59 13.90
C TRP A 202 -26.40 9.18 15.22
N HIS A 203 -25.51 8.18 15.20
CA HIS A 203 -24.84 7.69 16.40
C HIS A 203 -23.69 8.60 16.86
N SER A 204 -23.24 8.53 18.11
CA SER A 204 -21.98 9.18 18.53
C SER A 204 -21.44 8.58 19.82
N VAL A 205 -20.12 8.59 19.95
CA VAL A 205 -19.40 8.11 21.15
C VAL A 205 -18.33 9.12 21.50
N SER A 206 -18.20 9.42 22.79
CA SER A 206 -17.18 10.36 23.26
C SER A 206 -15.78 9.74 23.27
N SER A 207 -14.76 10.58 23.14
CA SER A 207 -13.35 10.13 23.21
C SER A 207 -13.03 9.44 24.55
N THR A 208 -13.65 9.89 25.64
CA THR A 208 -13.50 9.27 26.97
C THR A 208 -14.09 7.86 27.00
N GLU A 209 -15.25 7.66 26.38
CA GLU A 209 -15.88 6.33 26.32
C GLU A 209 -15.09 5.38 25.42
N PHE A 210 -14.57 5.86 24.29
CA PHE A 210 -13.66 5.08 23.47
C PHE A 210 -12.40 4.65 24.25
N ASP A 211 -11.74 5.56 24.97
CA ASP A 211 -10.57 5.19 25.79
C ASP A 211 -10.95 4.12 26.82
N ARG A 212 -12.07 4.29 27.53
CA ARG A 212 -12.55 3.31 28.51
C ARG A 212 -12.72 1.91 27.89
N ARG A 213 -13.38 1.82 26.73
CA ARG A 213 -13.59 0.56 25.99
C ARG A 213 -12.27 -0.03 25.48
N GLN A 214 -11.37 0.78 24.94
CA GLN A 214 -10.04 0.33 24.53
C GLN A 214 -9.25 -0.23 25.72
N GLN A 215 -9.28 0.43 26.88
CA GLN A 215 -8.60 -0.06 28.08
C GLN A 215 -9.21 -1.36 28.61
N LEU A 216 -10.54 -1.47 28.59
CA LEU A 216 -11.25 -2.71 28.94
C LEU A 216 -10.78 -3.87 28.06
N LEU A 217 -10.77 -3.69 26.74
CA LEU A 217 -10.35 -4.71 25.79
C LEU A 217 -8.85 -5.03 25.91
N ARG A 218 -7.98 -4.03 26.09
CA ARG A 218 -6.54 -4.25 26.33
C ARG A 218 -6.29 -5.17 27.53
N ARG A 219 -7.01 -4.96 28.63
CA ARG A 219 -6.91 -5.80 29.83
C ARG A 219 -7.35 -7.23 29.53
N ALA A 220 -8.46 -7.41 28.82
CA ALA A 220 -8.99 -8.72 28.45
C ALA A 220 -8.07 -9.51 27.51
N LEU A 221 -7.38 -8.82 26.57
CA LEU A 221 -6.49 -9.46 25.60
C LEU A 221 -5.09 -9.80 26.17
N ARG A 222 -4.64 -9.13 27.24
CA ARG A 222 -3.27 -9.28 27.77
C ARG A 222 -2.89 -10.72 28.13
N GLY A 223 -3.86 -11.55 28.53
CA GLY A 223 -3.64 -12.95 28.90
C GLY A 223 -3.58 -13.93 27.72
N LEU A 224 -3.90 -13.50 26.51
CA LEU A 224 -3.98 -14.38 25.34
C LEU A 224 -2.64 -14.44 24.59
N ARG A 225 -2.19 -15.66 24.28
CA ARG A 225 -0.95 -15.89 23.54
C ARG A 225 -1.21 -15.93 22.03
N GLY A 226 -0.23 -15.50 21.24
CA GLY A 226 -0.35 -15.51 19.78
C GLY A 226 -1.34 -14.46 19.24
N ILE A 227 -1.63 -13.42 20.02
CA ILE A 227 -2.44 -12.28 19.59
C ILE A 227 -1.54 -11.06 19.48
N LYS A 228 -1.58 -10.40 18.32
CA LYS A 228 -1.10 -9.03 18.12
C LYS A 228 -2.30 -8.13 17.96
N VAL A 229 -2.34 -6.99 18.64
CA VAL A 229 -3.46 -6.05 18.55
C VAL A 229 -2.97 -4.66 18.21
N ASN A 230 -3.66 -4.02 17.27
CA ASN A 230 -3.49 -2.62 16.93
C ASN A 230 -4.80 -1.89 17.22
N PHE A 231 -4.73 -0.76 17.91
CA PHE A 231 -5.88 0.12 18.19
C PHE A 231 -5.74 1.39 17.37
N THR A 232 -6.85 1.87 16.81
CA THR A 232 -6.89 3.19 16.15
C THR A 232 -6.76 4.31 17.19
N ASP A 233 -5.91 5.29 16.90
CA ASP A 233 -5.71 6.49 17.73
C ASP A 233 -7.01 7.29 17.82
N LEU A 234 -7.39 7.70 19.03
CA LEU A 234 -8.64 8.41 19.30
C LEU A 234 -8.71 9.75 18.57
N ARG A 235 -7.57 10.42 18.42
CA ARG A 235 -7.47 11.74 17.76
C ARG A 235 -7.81 11.65 16.28
N LEU A 236 -7.35 10.58 15.62
CA LEU A 236 -7.68 10.33 14.22
C LEU A 236 -9.18 10.12 14.04
N SER A 237 -9.79 9.33 14.92
CA SER A 237 -11.23 9.07 14.87
C SER A 237 -12.06 10.33 15.16
N ALA A 238 -11.64 11.18 16.09
CA ALA A 238 -12.31 12.45 16.37
C ALA A 238 -12.27 13.42 15.17
N ILE A 239 -11.11 13.53 14.50
CA ILE A 239 -10.96 14.32 13.27
C ILE A 239 -11.83 13.74 12.15
N GLU A 240 -11.77 12.42 11.94
CA GLU A 240 -12.57 11.72 10.94
C GLU A 240 -14.07 11.93 11.16
N ASP A 241 -14.50 11.92 12.41
CA ASP A 241 -15.89 12.12 12.79
C ASP A 241 -16.36 13.56 12.53
N PHE A 242 -15.53 14.54 12.90
CA PHE A 242 -15.78 15.95 12.64
C PHE A 242 -15.85 16.26 11.14
N ILE A 243 -14.93 15.69 10.35
CA ILE A 243 -14.92 15.85 8.89
C ILE A 243 -16.15 15.16 8.28
N GLY A 244 -16.40 13.90 8.68
CA GLY A 244 -17.49 13.08 8.15
C GLY A 244 -18.87 13.68 8.39
N ARG A 245 -19.04 14.50 9.44
CA ARG A 245 -20.31 15.16 9.76
C ARG A 245 -20.33 16.67 9.55
N GLY A 246 -19.32 17.20 8.87
CA GLY A 246 -19.25 18.63 8.61
C GLY A 246 -20.18 19.09 7.50
N ASP A 247 -20.16 20.40 7.27
CA ASP A 247 -20.83 21.05 6.15
C ASP A 247 -19.81 21.91 5.39
N ARG A 248 -20.30 22.76 4.48
CA ARG A 248 -19.48 23.68 3.68
C ARG A 248 -18.47 24.52 4.47
N ARG A 249 -18.67 24.74 5.78
CA ARG A 249 -17.73 25.44 6.67
C ARG A 249 -16.40 24.71 6.83
N LEU A 250 -16.32 23.42 6.46
CA LEU A 250 -15.05 22.67 6.48
C LEU A 250 -14.08 23.07 5.37
N ALA A 251 -14.53 23.66 4.26
CA ALA A 251 -13.64 24.00 3.14
C ALA A 251 -12.38 24.78 3.56
N PRO A 252 -12.47 25.89 4.33
CA PRO A 252 -11.28 26.60 4.82
C PRO A 252 -10.44 25.77 5.81
N VAL A 253 -11.05 24.86 6.58
CA VAL A 253 -10.33 23.96 7.50
C VAL A 253 -9.46 22.98 6.73
N LEU A 254 -10.03 22.32 5.70
CA LEU A 254 -9.30 21.35 4.87
C LEU A 254 -8.08 22.00 4.22
N GLU A 255 -8.28 23.19 3.62
CA GLU A 255 -7.19 23.92 2.99
C GLU A 255 -6.12 24.35 4.00
N ALA A 256 -6.53 24.93 5.13
CA ALA A 256 -5.60 25.40 6.16
C ALA A 256 -4.81 24.25 6.81
N ALA A 257 -5.45 23.12 7.08
CA ALA A 257 -4.80 21.92 7.62
C ALA A 257 -3.75 21.39 6.64
N TRP A 258 -4.09 21.29 5.34
CA TRP A 258 -3.14 20.87 4.30
C TRP A 258 -1.95 21.84 4.20
N ARG A 259 -2.19 23.16 4.17
CA ARG A 259 -1.12 24.18 4.16
C ARG A 259 -0.21 24.11 5.39
N GLN A 260 -0.74 23.64 6.52
CA GLN A 260 0.02 23.43 7.77
C GLN A 260 0.72 22.05 7.84
N GLY A 261 0.65 21.26 6.77
CA GLY A 261 1.36 19.98 6.67
C GLY A 261 0.56 18.76 7.11
N ALA A 262 -0.77 18.85 7.22
CA ALA A 262 -1.62 17.66 7.23
C ALA A 262 -1.45 16.88 5.92
N GLY A 263 -1.33 15.56 6.02
CA GLY A 263 -0.99 14.67 4.93
C GLY A 263 -0.42 13.35 5.45
N LEU A 264 -0.84 12.24 4.83
CA LEU A 264 -0.54 10.88 5.29
C LEU A 264 -0.98 10.67 6.75
N ASP A 265 -2.17 11.15 7.08
CA ASP A 265 -2.66 11.31 8.46
C ASP A 265 -2.81 9.99 9.24
N ALA A 266 -3.06 8.88 8.53
CA ALA A 266 -3.18 7.56 9.14
C ALA A 266 -1.82 6.88 9.43
N TRP A 267 -0.70 7.54 9.14
CA TRP A 267 0.64 6.99 9.35
C TRP A 267 1.17 7.40 10.74
N PHE A 268 1.66 6.43 11.51
CA PHE A 268 2.04 6.64 12.91
C PHE A 268 3.13 7.72 13.12
N GLU A 269 3.97 7.97 12.11
CA GLU A 269 5.07 8.95 12.17
C GLU A 269 4.58 10.41 12.01
N SER A 270 3.35 10.62 11.51
CA SER A 270 2.80 11.96 11.24
C SER A 270 1.73 12.39 12.23
N VAL A 271 1.28 11.52 13.15
CA VAL A 271 0.09 11.77 13.98
C VAL A 271 0.14 13.08 14.75
N GLU A 272 1.27 13.41 15.40
CA GLU A 272 1.39 14.68 16.15
C GLU A 272 1.32 15.91 15.23
N ARG A 273 2.08 15.88 14.11
CA ARG A 273 2.07 16.95 13.12
C ARG A 273 0.67 17.15 12.54
N THR A 274 0.04 16.06 12.13
CA THR A 274 -1.30 16.05 11.55
C THR A 274 -2.33 16.56 12.56
N TYR A 275 -2.31 16.06 13.79
CA TYR A 275 -3.24 16.48 14.83
C TYR A 275 -3.11 17.99 15.14
N ALA A 276 -1.88 18.49 15.24
CA ALA A 276 -1.62 19.92 15.42
C ALA A 276 -2.15 20.75 14.25
N ALA A 277 -1.88 20.34 13.00
CA ALA A 277 -2.37 21.02 11.81
C ALA A 277 -3.91 21.07 11.74
N TRP A 278 -4.59 19.97 12.03
CA TRP A 278 -6.05 19.89 12.03
C TRP A 278 -6.67 20.76 13.13
N THR A 279 -6.22 20.62 14.37
CA THR A 279 -6.79 21.37 15.51
C THR A 279 -6.57 22.87 15.36
N ALA A 280 -5.38 23.30 14.91
CA ALA A 280 -5.12 24.71 14.63
C ALA A 280 -6.01 25.26 13.50
N ALA A 281 -6.21 24.50 12.42
CA ALA A 281 -7.11 24.89 11.34
C ALA A 281 -8.58 24.98 11.77
N ILE A 282 -9.03 24.05 12.62
CA ILE A 282 -10.40 24.03 13.18
C ILE A 282 -10.64 25.26 14.06
N GLU A 283 -9.70 25.58 14.95
CA GLU A 283 -9.79 26.76 15.82
C GLU A 283 -9.75 28.06 15.02
N ALA A 284 -8.86 28.17 14.04
CA ALA A 284 -8.77 29.34 13.17
C ALA A 284 -10.07 29.59 12.37
N ALA A 285 -10.81 28.53 12.04
CA ALA A 285 -12.11 28.62 11.38
C ALA A 285 -13.28 28.91 12.35
N GLY A 286 -13.03 29.06 13.65
CA GLY A 286 -14.04 29.26 14.68
C GLY A 286 -14.91 28.02 14.95
N LEU A 287 -14.43 26.82 14.60
CA LEU A 287 -15.18 25.57 14.72
C LEU A 287 -14.77 24.72 15.94
N GLY A 288 -13.85 25.21 16.78
CA GLY A 288 -13.36 24.52 17.98
C GLY A 288 -14.48 24.03 18.90
N GLY A 289 -15.49 24.87 19.16
CA GLY A 289 -16.65 24.48 19.98
C GLY A 289 -17.47 23.32 19.37
N ARG A 290 -17.65 23.29 18.05
CA ARG A 290 -18.36 22.20 17.36
C ARG A 290 -17.54 20.92 17.38
N TYR A 291 -16.24 21.01 17.13
CA TYR A 291 -15.32 19.88 17.24
C TYR A 291 -15.36 19.29 18.65
N ARG A 292 -15.26 20.14 19.68
CA ARG A 292 -15.32 19.72 21.08
C ARG A 292 -16.65 19.07 21.46
N ALA A 293 -17.77 19.57 20.94
CA ALA A 293 -19.08 18.96 21.18
C ALA A 293 -19.13 17.52 20.64
N LEU A 294 -18.56 17.25 19.46
CA LEU A 294 -18.48 15.90 18.91
C LEU A 294 -17.55 15.00 19.72
N GLU A 295 -16.40 15.49 20.18
CA GLU A 295 -15.51 14.72 21.08
C GLU A 295 -16.18 14.31 22.39
N LEU A 296 -17.12 15.14 22.88
CA LEU A 296 -17.91 14.87 24.07
C LEU A 296 -19.14 13.98 23.79
N GLY A 297 -19.34 13.54 22.55
CA GLY A 297 -20.44 12.67 22.16
C GLY A 297 -21.77 13.41 22.07
N ALA A 298 -21.82 14.57 21.40
CA ALA A 298 -23.01 15.43 21.31
C ALA A 298 -24.30 14.69 20.90
N TRP A 299 -24.21 13.57 20.17
CA TRP A 299 -25.37 12.78 19.72
C TRP A 299 -25.51 11.44 20.46
N SER A 300 -24.79 11.24 21.57
CA SER A 300 -24.83 9.98 22.34
C SER A 300 -26.19 9.66 22.95
N ALA A 301 -27.05 10.67 23.16
CA ALA A 301 -28.39 10.48 23.72
C ALA A 301 -29.38 9.79 22.76
N VAL A 302 -29.07 9.68 21.47
CA VAL A 302 -29.96 9.13 20.44
C VAL A 302 -30.36 7.68 20.72
N GLU A 303 -29.45 6.88 21.29
CA GLU A 303 -29.71 5.47 21.61
C GLU A 303 -30.76 5.26 22.71
N ALA A 304 -30.94 6.27 23.57
CA ALA A 304 -31.85 6.22 24.72
C ALA A 304 -33.22 6.84 24.42
N MET A 305 -33.45 7.33 23.19
CA MET A 305 -34.72 7.93 22.79
C MET A 305 -35.82 6.88 22.62
N ALA A 306 -37.05 7.26 22.96
CA ALA A 306 -38.23 6.48 22.57
C ALA A 306 -38.40 6.49 21.03
N ALA A 307 -39.16 5.53 20.48
CA ALA A 307 -39.26 5.36 19.04
C ALA A 307 -39.77 6.62 18.31
N ASP A 308 -40.80 7.28 18.85
CA ASP A 308 -41.39 8.51 18.29
C ASP A 308 -40.40 9.70 18.35
N ASP A 309 -39.68 9.83 19.46
CA ASP A 309 -38.65 10.87 19.63
C ASP A 309 -37.47 10.66 18.68
N LEU A 310 -37.06 9.40 18.50
CA LEU A 310 -36.01 9.01 17.58
C LEU A 310 -36.41 9.30 16.13
N GLU A 311 -37.65 9.02 15.74
CA GLU A 311 -38.15 9.36 14.42
C GLU A 311 -38.15 10.87 14.17
N ALA A 312 -38.64 11.65 15.14
CA ALA A 312 -38.60 13.11 15.07
C ALA A 312 -37.17 13.66 14.96
N PHE A 313 -36.22 13.08 15.72
CA PHE A 313 -34.80 13.42 15.63
C PHE A 313 -34.22 13.11 14.25
N CYS A 314 -34.47 11.92 13.72
CA CYS A 314 -33.96 11.49 12.42
C CYS A 314 -34.46 12.35 11.25
N ARG A 315 -35.62 13.01 11.38
CA ARG A 315 -36.17 13.93 10.37
C ARG A 315 -35.46 15.28 10.30
N GLN A 316 -34.66 15.66 11.32
CA GLN A 316 -33.94 16.93 11.33
C GLN A 316 -32.98 17.05 10.14
N PRO A 317 -32.81 18.26 9.57
CA PRO A 317 -31.94 18.47 8.42
C PRO A 317 -30.47 18.17 8.76
N LEU A 318 -29.83 17.33 7.95
CA LEU A 318 -28.41 17.00 8.04
C LEU A 318 -27.61 17.76 7.00
N PRO A 319 -26.31 18.03 7.25
CA PRO A 319 -25.43 18.71 6.30
C PRO A 319 -25.41 18.14 4.88
N TRP A 320 -25.59 16.83 4.74
CA TRP A 320 -25.53 16.08 3.48
C TRP A 320 -26.90 15.74 2.89
N ASP A 321 -28.02 16.19 3.49
CA ASP A 321 -29.37 15.89 2.97
C ASP A 321 -29.64 16.46 1.57
N HIS A 322 -28.83 17.43 1.12
CA HIS A 322 -28.90 17.97 -0.23
C HIS A 322 -28.27 17.05 -1.29
N ILE A 323 -27.62 15.96 -0.88
CA ILE A 323 -27.02 14.96 -1.77
C ILE A 323 -28.01 13.80 -1.92
N ASP A 324 -28.56 13.67 -3.12
CA ASP A 324 -29.39 12.52 -3.46
C ASP A 324 -28.51 11.31 -3.77
N SER A 325 -28.65 10.26 -2.95
CA SER A 325 -27.99 8.96 -3.14
C SER A 325 -28.95 7.86 -3.60
N GLY A 326 -30.21 8.21 -3.86
CA GLY A 326 -31.31 7.28 -4.11
C GLY A 326 -31.81 6.54 -2.86
N LEU A 327 -31.16 6.71 -1.70
CA LEU A 327 -31.59 6.10 -0.45
C LEU A 327 -32.62 6.98 0.24
N ASP A 328 -33.73 6.37 0.66
CA ASP A 328 -34.72 7.05 1.48
C ASP A 328 -34.18 7.27 2.91
N LYS A 329 -34.22 8.51 3.39
CA LYS A 329 -33.81 8.87 4.74
C LYS A 329 -34.71 8.25 5.81
N SER A 330 -36.02 8.09 5.55
CA SER A 330 -36.93 7.40 6.46
C SER A 330 -36.55 5.93 6.59
N TRP A 331 -36.17 5.28 5.48
CA TRP A 331 -35.69 3.90 5.50
C TRP A 331 -34.43 3.73 6.36
N LEU A 332 -33.50 4.69 6.31
CA LEU A 332 -32.31 4.69 7.18
C LEU A 332 -32.70 4.82 8.66
N ALA A 333 -33.69 5.64 8.99
CA ALA A 333 -34.18 5.82 10.35
C ALA A 333 -34.91 4.57 10.87
N GLU A 334 -35.76 3.95 10.04
CA GLU A 334 -36.39 2.66 10.35
C GLU A 334 -35.35 1.55 10.56
N ASP A 335 -34.29 1.53 9.75
CA ASP A 335 -33.25 0.52 9.91
C ASP A 335 -32.38 0.73 11.16
N LEU A 336 -32.22 1.99 11.62
CA LEU A 336 -31.65 2.27 12.93
C LEU A 336 -32.53 1.71 14.06
N GLN A 337 -33.85 1.89 13.99
CA GLN A 337 -34.78 1.31 14.97
C GLN A 337 -34.70 -0.22 15.00
N ARG A 338 -34.67 -0.86 13.82
CA ARG A 338 -34.43 -2.31 13.70
C ARG A 338 -33.10 -2.72 14.34
N ALA A 339 -32.05 -1.92 14.16
CA ALA A 339 -30.75 -2.16 14.76
C ALA A 339 -30.80 -2.12 16.29
N LEU A 340 -31.41 -1.09 16.88
CA LEU A 340 -31.54 -0.97 18.34
C LEU A 340 -32.37 -2.12 18.94
N ALA A 341 -33.30 -2.69 18.17
CA ALA A 341 -34.04 -3.91 18.50
C ALA A 341 -33.30 -5.22 18.16
N ALA A 342 -32.01 -5.16 17.77
CA ALA A 342 -31.20 -6.30 17.32
C ALA A 342 -31.85 -7.15 16.20
N THR A 343 -32.71 -6.53 15.38
CA THR A 343 -33.39 -7.19 14.27
C THR A 343 -32.53 -7.12 13.01
N VAL A 344 -32.28 -8.27 12.38
CA VAL A 344 -31.51 -8.37 11.13
C VAL A 344 -32.37 -8.06 9.90
N VAL A 345 -31.73 -7.57 8.84
CA VAL A 345 -32.36 -7.37 7.52
C VAL A 345 -31.66 -8.30 6.52
N PRO A 346 -32.40 -9.20 5.84
CA PRO A 346 -31.81 -10.17 4.94
C PRO A 346 -31.26 -9.52 3.66
N ASP A 347 -30.43 -10.26 2.93
CA ASP A 347 -29.81 -9.80 1.69
C ASP A 347 -30.85 -9.62 0.58
N CYS A 348 -30.94 -8.40 0.04
CA CYS A 348 -31.95 -8.07 -0.95
C CYS A 348 -31.71 -8.64 -2.36
N SER A 349 -30.54 -9.23 -2.62
CA SER A 349 -30.28 -9.98 -3.85
C SER A 349 -30.89 -11.38 -3.85
N PHE A 350 -31.09 -11.98 -2.67
CA PHE A 350 -31.45 -13.40 -2.54
C PHE A 350 -32.78 -13.63 -1.81
N SER A 351 -33.15 -12.74 -0.88
CA SER A 351 -34.32 -12.92 -0.02
C SER A 351 -35.50 -12.00 -0.39
N GLY A 352 -35.29 -11.02 -1.27
CA GLY A 352 -36.32 -10.07 -1.70
C GLY A 352 -35.95 -8.60 -1.43
N CYS A 353 -36.57 -7.67 -2.15
CA CYS A 353 -36.26 -6.25 -2.07
C CYS A 353 -36.49 -5.68 -0.66
N SER A 354 -35.53 -4.90 -0.15
CA SER A 354 -35.63 -4.19 1.14
C SER A 354 -36.29 -2.81 1.04
N SER A 355 -36.73 -2.41 -0.16
CA SER A 355 -37.43 -1.15 -0.44
C SER A 355 -36.69 0.10 0.05
N CYS A 356 -35.35 0.13 -0.07
CA CYS A 356 -34.52 1.24 0.38
C CYS A 356 -34.58 2.52 -0.48
N GLY A 357 -35.42 2.56 -1.51
CA GLY A 357 -35.56 3.69 -2.44
C GLY A 357 -34.72 3.61 -3.73
N VAL A 358 -33.66 2.78 -3.75
CA VAL A 358 -32.66 2.82 -4.83
C VAL A 358 -33.08 2.10 -6.12
N CYS A 359 -33.58 0.86 -6.02
CA CYS A 359 -33.89 0.08 -7.22
C CYS A 359 -35.13 0.64 -7.92
N GLY A 360 -35.05 0.84 -9.24
CA GLY A 360 -36.14 1.43 -10.01
C GLY A 360 -35.77 1.62 -11.49
N PRO A 361 -36.64 2.27 -12.29
CA PRO A 361 -36.42 2.47 -13.72
C PRO A 361 -35.13 3.22 -14.06
N GLU A 362 -34.70 4.16 -13.21
CA GLU A 362 -33.53 5.01 -13.47
C GLU A 362 -32.21 4.34 -13.09
N LEU A 363 -32.14 3.73 -11.89
CA LEU A 363 -30.91 3.14 -11.36
C LEU A 363 -30.77 1.63 -11.62
N GLY A 364 -31.85 0.99 -12.11
CA GLY A 364 -31.91 -0.42 -12.38
C GLY A 364 -32.11 -1.27 -11.13
N HIS A 365 -31.75 -2.56 -11.24
CA HIS A 365 -31.90 -3.56 -10.18
C HIS A 365 -30.58 -4.29 -9.94
N ASN A 366 -30.53 -5.09 -8.88
CA ASN A 366 -29.38 -5.95 -8.63
C ASN A 366 -29.19 -6.91 -9.81
N VAL A 367 -27.95 -7.07 -10.26
CA VAL A 367 -27.54 -8.06 -11.27
C VAL A 367 -26.64 -9.06 -10.58
N VAL A 368 -27.14 -10.29 -10.46
CA VAL A 368 -26.40 -11.43 -9.90
C VAL A 368 -26.21 -12.45 -10.99
N ILE A 369 -24.95 -12.79 -11.27
CA ILE A 369 -24.62 -13.76 -12.33
C ILE A 369 -24.63 -15.18 -11.73
N PRO A 370 -25.34 -16.14 -12.34
CA PRO A 370 -25.28 -17.53 -11.92
C PRO A 370 -23.85 -18.09 -11.97
N PRO A 371 -23.42 -18.91 -11.00
CA PRO A 371 -22.08 -19.48 -11.01
C PRO A 371 -21.91 -20.44 -12.20
N PRO A 372 -20.90 -20.24 -13.07
CA PRO A 372 -20.54 -21.23 -14.08
C PRO A 372 -19.88 -22.47 -13.43
N PRO A 373 -19.79 -23.60 -14.14
CA PRO A 373 -19.09 -24.78 -13.63
C PRO A 373 -17.61 -24.47 -13.38
N ILE A 374 -17.08 -24.97 -12.27
CA ILE A 374 -15.66 -24.80 -11.93
C ILE A 374 -14.83 -25.75 -12.82
N PRO A 375 -13.87 -25.24 -13.61
CA PRO A 375 -13.03 -26.08 -14.45
C PRO A 375 -12.09 -26.97 -13.62
N PRO A 376 -11.57 -28.07 -14.19
CA PRO A 376 -10.57 -28.89 -13.50
C PRO A 376 -9.30 -28.08 -13.24
N GLN A 377 -8.72 -28.30 -12.06
CA GLN A 377 -7.51 -27.59 -11.64
C GLN A 377 -6.28 -28.17 -12.35
N LEU A 378 -5.46 -27.30 -12.95
CA LEU A 378 -4.17 -27.69 -13.53
C LEU A 378 -3.02 -27.44 -12.54
N PRO A 379 -1.97 -28.29 -12.55
CA PRO A 379 -0.82 -28.10 -11.69
C PRO A 379 -0.07 -26.82 -12.08
N GLN A 380 0.28 -26.01 -11.08
CA GLN A 380 1.12 -24.83 -11.28
C GLN A 380 2.54 -25.24 -11.68
N ARG A 381 3.13 -24.50 -12.62
CA ARG A 381 4.52 -24.71 -13.05
C ARG A 381 5.41 -23.69 -12.38
N ALA A 382 6.47 -24.15 -11.71
CA ALA A 382 7.50 -23.25 -11.23
C ALA A 382 8.17 -22.57 -12.45
N PRO A 383 8.51 -21.27 -12.35
CA PRO A 383 9.23 -20.61 -13.42
C PRO A 383 10.60 -21.25 -13.62
N ALA A 384 11.09 -21.21 -14.85
CA ALA A 384 12.37 -21.78 -15.22
C ALA A 384 13.51 -21.05 -14.49
N SER A 385 14.37 -21.82 -13.81
CA SER A 385 15.45 -21.29 -12.97
C SER A 385 16.86 -21.62 -13.50
N GLU A 386 16.94 -22.28 -14.66
CA GLU A 386 18.19 -22.64 -15.31
C GLU A 386 18.99 -21.38 -15.69
N ARG A 387 20.31 -21.48 -15.65
CA ARG A 387 21.21 -20.35 -15.94
C ARG A 387 22.06 -20.74 -17.14
N ILE A 388 21.60 -20.41 -18.35
CA ILE A 388 22.27 -20.79 -19.62
C ILE A 388 23.06 -19.62 -20.21
N CYS A 389 22.51 -18.40 -20.13
CA CYS A 389 23.14 -17.21 -20.69
C CYS A 389 23.05 -16.06 -19.69
N ARG A 390 24.12 -15.26 -19.54
CA ARG A 390 24.12 -14.00 -18.79
C ARG A 390 24.51 -12.89 -19.75
N LEU A 391 23.66 -11.88 -19.86
CA LEU A 391 23.92 -10.68 -20.63
C LEU A 391 24.08 -9.49 -19.70
N ARG A 392 25.06 -8.65 -20.01
CA ARG A 392 25.31 -7.37 -19.36
C ARG A 392 24.83 -6.25 -20.27
N PHE A 393 23.99 -5.37 -19.73
CA PHE A 393 23.47 -4.21 -20.44
C PHE A 393 24.02 -2.92 -19.86
N GLY A 394 24.48 -2.04 -20.74
CA GLY A 394 24.68 -0.63 -20.42
C GLY A 394 23.34 0.10 -20.52
N PHE A 395 23.03 1.01 -19.61
CA PHE A 395 21.79 1.77 -19.67
C PHE A 395 21.92 3.21 -19.17
N ALA A 396 20.97 4.05 -19.57
CA ALA A 396 20.73 5.39 -19.06
C ALA A 396 19.33 5.49 -18.44
N LYS A 397 19.21 6.24 -17.35
CA LYS A 397 17.97 6.54 -16.63
C LYS A 397 17.94 8.04 -16.31
N THR A 398 17.10 8.79 -17.01
CA THR A 398 17.11 10.26 -17.02
C THR A 398 15.70 10.84 -16.83
N GLY A 399 15.58 12.16 -16.76
CA GLY A 399 14.31 12.87 -16.71
C GLY A 399 13.47 12.49 -15.49
N SER A 400 12.17 12.29 -15.69
CA SER A 400 11.22 11.98 -14.62
C SER A 400 11.53 10.66 -13.90
N LEU A 401 12.24 9.72 -14.53
CA LEU A 401 12.65 8.48 -13.88
C LEU A 401 13.71 8.70 -12.81
N ALA A 402 14.42 9.83 -12.79
CA ALA A 402 15.27 10.19 -11.65
C ALA A 402 14.47 10.21 -10.32
N LEU A 403 13.16 10.48 -10.39
CA LEU A 403 12.27 10.60 -9.23
C LEU A 403 11.64 9.28 -8.77
N ILE A 404 12.02 8.14 -9.34
CA ILE A 404 11.59 6.82 -8.84
C ILE A 404 12.68 6.13 -8.04
N SER A 405 12.27 5.36 -7.04
CA SER A 405 13.20 4.64 -6.16
C SER A 405 13.90 3.48 -6.90
N HIS A 406 14.94 2.94 -6.27
CA HIS A 406 15.59 1.72 -6.75
C HIS A 406 14.60 0.54 -6.89
N LEU A 407 13.70 0.35 -5.91
CA LEU A 407 12.72 -0.74 -5.96
C LEU A 407 11.71 -0.55 -7.11
N ASP A 408 11.33 0.69 -7.40
CA ASP A 408 10.44 0.98 -8.52
C ASP A 408 11.14 0.82 -9.87
N THR A 409 12.45 1.06 -9.93
CA THR A 409 13.27 0.76 -11.11
C THR A 409 13.32 -0.74 -11.37
N LEU A 410 13.49 -1.57 -10.34
CA LEU A 410 13.42 -3.03 -10.46
C LEU A 410 12.04 -3.49 -10.96
N ARG A 411 10.95 -2.90 -10.43
CA ARG A 411 9.58 -3.20 -10.87
C ARG A 411 9.33 -2.79 -12.32
N LEU A 412 9.87 -1.64 -12.76
CA LEU A 412 9.81 -1.20 -14.16
C LEU A 412 10.46 -2.26 -15.07
N LEU A 413 11.68 -2.68 -14.73
CA LEU A 413 12.43 -3.66 -15.51
C LEU A 413 11.74 -5.04 -15.51
N GLU A 414 11.22 -5.49 -14.37
CA GLU A 414 10.45 -6.74 -14.29
C GLU A 414 9.23 -6.72 -15.22
N ARG A 415 8.48 -5.60 -15.24
CA ARG A 415 7.34 -5.42 -16.15
C ARG A 415 7.78 -5.44 -17.61
N ALA A 416 8.87 -4.73 -17.94
CA ALA A 416 9.41 -4.71 -19.30
C ALA A 416 9.88 -6.09 -19.76
N LEU A 417 10.52 -6.87 -18.88
CA LEU A 417 10.95 -8.25 -19.15
C LEU A 417 9.77 -9.20 -19.40
N ARG A 418 8.68 -9.06 -18.65
CA ARG A 418 7.47 -9.84 -18.91
C ARG A 418 6.89 -9.53 -20.28
N ARG A 419 6.78 -8.25 -20.64
CA ARG A 419 6.23 -7.83 -21.94
C ARG A 419 7.15 -8.16 -23.12
N SER A 420 8.46 -8.22 -22.91
CA SER A 420 9.42 -8.55 -23.96
C SER A 420 9.40 -10.04 -24.35
N ARG A 421 8.77 -10.89 -23.53
CA ARG A 421 8.73 -12.35 -23.67
C ARG A 421 10.13 -12.98 -23.81
N LEU A 422 11.15 -12.32 -23.27
CA LEU A 422 12.48 -12.89 -23.19
C LEU A 422 12.47 -14.06 -22.19
N PRO A 423 13.22 -15.14 -22.46
CA PRO A 423 13.24 -16.34 -21.64
C PRO A 423 14.13 -16.15 -20.40
N VAL A 424 13.71 -15.25 -19.52
CA VAL A 424 14.44 -14.85 -18.31
C VAL A 424 14.48 -16.01 -17.31
N SER A 425 15.64 -16.20 -16.68
CA SER A 425 15.83 -17.13 -15.57
C SER A 425 15.31 -16.52 -14.27
N PHE A 426 14.63 -17.33 -13.46
CA PHE A 426 14.11 -16.91 -12.16
C PHE A 426 14.90 -17.49 -10.99
N THR A 427 14.86 -16.80 -9.85
CA THR A 427 15.40 -17.32 -8.59
C THR A 427 14.56 -18.49 -8.07
N GLY A 428 15.17 -19.42 -7.33
CA GLY A 428 14.41 -20.46 -6.64
C GLY A 428 13.66 -19.94 -5.40
N GLY A 429 12.79 -20.78 -4.83
CA GLY A 429 12.11 -20.53 -3.55
C GLY A 429 10.66 -20.05 -3.69
N PHE A 430 10.12 -19.51 -2.60
CA PHE A 430 8.70 -19.15 -2.49
C PHE A 430 8.31 -17.90 -3.29
N HIS A 431 9.27 -17.05 -3.67
CA HIS A 431 9.06 -15.86 -4.51
C HIS A 431 10.11 -15.80 -5.61
N PRO A 432 9.91 -16.55 -6.71
CA PRO A 432 10.80 -16.48 -7.85
C PRO A 432 10.76 -15.08 -8.46
N LEU A 433 11.89 -14.38 -8.43
CA LEU A 433 12.10 -13.10 -9.09
C LEU A 433 13.00 -13.31 -10.31
N PRO A 434 12.87 -12.48 -11.36
CA PRO A 434 13.83 -12.52 -12.45
C PRO A 434 15.24 -12.31 -11.90
N ARG A 435 16.20 -13.08 -12.42
CA ARG A 435 17.62 -12.92 -12.08
C ARG A 435 18.16 -11.67 -12.75
N LEU A 436 17.93 -10.56 -12.07
CA LEU A 436 18.30 -9.21 -12.46
C LEU A 436 19.15 -8.59 -11.36
N GLN A 437 20.34 -8.11 -11.73
CA GLN A 437 21.23 -7.39 -10.84
C GLN A 437 21.60 -6.02 -11.42
N LEU A 438 21.28 -4.95 -10.72
CA LEU A 438 21.85 -3.62 -11.00
C LEU A 438 23.22 -3.49 -10.33
N ALA A 439 24.18 -2.86 -11.01
CA ALA A 439 25.56 -2.75 -10.49
C ALA A 439 25.62 -1.97 -9.18
N LEU A 440 25.05 -0.77 -9.18
CA LEU A 440 24.97 0.11 -8.02
C LEU A 440 23.65 0.88 -8.07
N PRO A 441 22.85 0.88 -6.99
CA PRO A 441 21.64 1.69 -6.95
C PRO A 441 21.93 3.17 -7.22
N LEU A 442 21.10 3.80 -8.06
CA LEU A 442 21.07 5.25 -8.20
C LEU A 442 20.30 5.87 -7.01
N PRO A 443 20.82 6.92 -6.37
CA PRO A 443 20.03 7.69 -5.40
C PRO A 443 18.78 8.31 -6.02
N LEU A 444 17.77 8.58 -5.20
CA LEU A 444 16.55 9.26 -5.64
C LEU A 444 16.89 10.71 -6.08
N GLY A 445 16.32 11.15 -7.20
CA GLY A 445 16.57 12.47 -7.78
C GLY A 445 17.83 12.56 -8.65
N VAL A 446 18.55 11.45 -8.85
CA VAL A 446 19.79 11.40 -9.62
C VAL A 446 19.56 10.73 -10.98
N GLU A 447 20.11 11.34 -12.04
CA GLU A 447 20.19 10.73 -13.37
C GLU A 447 21.41 9.81 -13.49
N GLY A 448 21.31 8.77 -14.32
CA GLY A 448 22.43 7.92 -14.70
C GLY A 448 22.53 7.81 -16.22
N ARG A 449 23.75 7.89 -16.77
CA ARG A 449 23.98 7.80 -18.23
C ARG A 449 24.89 6.65 -18.65
N GLY A 450 25.54 5.99 -17.71
CA GLY A 450 26.47 4.90 -17.97
C GLY A 450 26.38 3.85 -16.86
N GLU A 451 25.17 3.33 -16.68
CA GLU A 451 24.83 2.36 -15.66
C GLU A 451 24.91 0.92 -16.21
N TRP A 452 25.01 -0.05 -15.32
CA TRP A 452 25.13 -1.47 -15.70
C TRP A 452 24.08 -2.33 -15.00
N LEU A 453 23.53 -3.28 -15.74
CA LEU A 453 22.70 -4.36 -15.21
C LEU A 453 23.05 -5.69 -15.86
N ASP A 454 22.90 -6.77 -15.11
CA ASP A 454 23.02 -8.13 -15.62
C ASP A 454 21.67 -8.84 -15.55
N LEU A 455 21.36 -9.60 -16.61
CA LEU A 455 20.19 -10.48 -16.72
C LEU A 455 20.66 -11.89 -17.06
N GLU A 456 19.97 -12.88 -16.49
CA GLU A 456 20.21 -14.29 -16.82
C GLU A 456 19.00 -14.90 -17.54
N PHE A 457 19.27 -15.82 -18.46
CA PHE A 457 18.30 -16.43 -19.35
C PHE A 457 18.42 -17.96 -19.33
N VAL A 458 17.29 -18.62 -19.59
CA VAL A 458 17.19 -20.10 -19.64
C VAL A 458 17.54 -20.69 -21.00
N GLN A 459 17.99 -19.86 -21.94
CA GLN A 459 18.54 -20.27 -23.23
C GLN A 459 19.57 -19.24 -23.71
N HIS A 460 20.34 -19.58 -24.73
CA HIS A 460 21.21 -18.62 -25.41
C HIS A 460 20.36 -17.57 -26.14
N ILE A 461 20.72 -16.30 -25.97
CA ILE A 461 20.07 -15.17 -26.60
C ILE A 461 21.15 -14.27 -27.19
N ASP A 462 20.94 -13.85 -28.44
CA ASP A 462 21.76 -12.84 -29.09
C ASP A 462 21.65 -11.49 -28.34
N PRO A 463 22.77 -10.89 -27.90
CA PRO A 463 22.76 -9.59 -27.24
C PRO A 463 22.00 -8.50 -28.01
N GLU A 464 22.10 -8.45 -29.34
CA GLU A 464 21.42 -7.42 -30.15
C GLU A 464 19.89 -7.60 -30.11
N LEU A 465 19.43 -8.84 -30.24
CA LEU A 465 18.01 -9.18 -30.13
C LEU A 465 17.45 -8.86 -28.74
N ALA A 466 18.21 -9.14 -27.68
CA ALA A 466 17.80 -8.83 -26.32
C ALA A 466 17.69 -7.31 -26.09
N LEU A 467 18.65 -6.56 -26.63
CA LEU A 467 18.69 -5.09 -26.58
C LEU A 467 17.44 -4.51 -27.26
N GLU A 468 17.11 -4.96 -28.46
CA GLU A 468 15.94 -4.52 -29.22
C GLU A 468 14.64 -4.85 -28.49
N ARG A 469 14.43 -6.12 -28.13
CA ARG A 469 13.17 -6.58 -27.53
C ARG A 469 12.90 -5.97 -26.16
N LEU A 470 13.93 -5.84 -25.31
CA LEU A 470 13.76 -5.21 -24.01
C LEU A 470 13.64 -3.69 -24.15
N GLY A 471 14.45 -3.08 -25.02
CA GLY A 471 14.42 -1.64 -25.31
C GLY A 471 13.04 -1.17 -25.77
N ALA A 472 12.39 -1.92 -26.65
CA ALA A 472 11.04 -1.62 -27.14
C ALA A 472 9.95 -1.63 -26.04
N GLN A 473 10.25 -2.22 -24.86
CA GLN A 473 9.33 -2.25 -23.72
C GLN A 473 9.66 -1.20 -22.66
N LEU A 474 10.71 -0.41 -22.84
CA LEU A 474 11.14 0.62 -21.89
C LEU A 474 10.69 2.01 -22.36
N PRO A 475 10.40 2.94 -21.43
CA PRO A 475 10.12 4.33 -21.80
C PRO A 475 11.40 5.00 -22.31
N ASP A 476 11.27 6.05 -23.12
CA ASP A 476 12.40 6.79 -23.72
C ASP A 476 13.41 7.32 -22.69
N THR A 477 12.96 7.61 -21.47
CA THR A 477 13.79 8.04 -20.33
C THR A 477 14.58 6.91 -19.67
N PHE A 478 14.38 5.66 -20.09
CA PHE A 478 15.20 4.50 -19.74
C PHE A 478 15.74 3.84 -21.01
N GLN A 479 16.96 4.20 -21.41
CA GLN A 479 17.55 3.74 -22.65
C GLN A 479 18.55 2.62 -22.38
N LEU A 480 18.44 1.50 -23.10
CA LEU A 480 19.53 0.53 -23.17
C LEU A 480 20.55 0.98 -24.22
N LEU A 481 21.82 1.02 -23.83
CA LEU A 481 22.92 1.56 -24.63
C LEU A 481 23.73 0.46 -25.31
N SER A 482 23.88 -0.68 -24.64
CA SER A 482 24.65 -1.81 -25.14
C SER A 482 24.19 -3.09 -24.47
N ALA A 483 24.47 -4.23 -25.11
CA ALA A 483 24.30 -5.56 -24.55
C ALA A 483 25.49 -6.43 -24.96
N GLN A 484 26.02 -7.22 -24.03
CA GLN A 484 27.09 -8.18 -24.32
C GLN A 484 26.94 -9.43 -23.46
N GLN A 485 27.37 -10.57 -23.98
CA GLN A 485 27.41 -11.80 -23.19
C GLN A 485 28.60 -11.77 -22.22
N VAL A 486 28.36 -12.22 -20.99
CA VAL A 486 29.39 -12.34 -19.94
C VAL A 486 29.35 -13.74 -19.31
N PRO A 487 30.44 -14.20 -18.67
CA PRO A 487 30.45 -15.50 -18.00
C PRO A 487 29.37 -15.64 -16.92
N LEU A 488 28.74 -16.83 -16.86
CA LEU A 488 27.75 -17.18 -15.83
C LEU A 488 28.35 -17.26 -14.42
N THR A 489 29.63 -17.63 -14.34
CA THR A 489 30.43 -17.74 -13.13
C THR A 489 31.47 -16.62 -13.10
N GLY A 490 31.74 -16.08 -11.92
CA GLY A 490 32.65 -14.94 -11.76
C GLY A 490 32.19 -14.02 -10.63
N PRO A 491 32.87 -12.88 -10.45
CA PRO A 491 32.40 -11.85 -9.52
C PRO A 491 30.99 -11.36 -9.89
N SER A 492 30.25 -10.93 -8.86
CA SER A 492 29.00 -10.22 -9.08
C SER A 492 29.26 -8.86 -9.70
N LEU A 493 28.28 -8.31 -10.41
CA LEU A 493 28.43 -7.03 -11.10
C LEU A 493 28.88 -5.90 -10.16
N SER A 494 28.39 -5.88 -8.92
CA SER A 494 28.79 -4.89 -7.91
C SER A 494 30.24 -5.02 -7.45
N GLN A 495 30.82 -6.24 -7.50
CA GLN A 495 32.23 -6.48 -7.15
C GLN A 495 33.20 -6.08 -8.26
N GLU A 496 32.71 -5.94 -9.49
CA GLU A 496 33.52 -5.50 -10.62
C GLU A 496 33.67 -3.97 -10.68
N LEU A 497 32.87 -3.23 -9.91
CA LEU A 497 32.91 -1.77 -9.86
C LEU A 497 34.23 -1.25 -9.27
N HIS A 498 34.82 -0.26 -9.95
CA HIS A 498 36.07 0.37 -9.52
C HIS A 498 35.90 1.86 -9.23
N SER A 499 35.16 2.59 -10.08
CA SER A 499 34.94 4.02 -9.90
C SER A 499 33.64 4.50 -10.53
N ALA A 500 33.16 5.65 -10.08
CA ALA A 500 32.05 6.39 -10.68
C ALA A 500 32.51 7.78 -11.11
N ARG A 501 32.03 8.24 -12.26
CA ARG A 501 32.14 9.63 -12.70
C ARG A 501 30.79 10.32 -12.53
N TRP A 502 30.81 11.50 -11.91
CA TRP A 502 29.66 12.30 -11.60
C TRP A 502 29.79 13.70 -12.17
N THR A 503 28.67 14.30 -12.54
CA THR A 503 28.53 15.74 -12.73
C THR A 503 27.48 16.25 -11.76
N MET A 504 27.74 17.39 -11.14
CA MET A 504 26.79 18.03 -10.22
C MET A 504 26.84 19.54 -10.31
N THR A 505 25.72 20.17 -10.01
CA THR A 505 25.61 21.62 -9.87
C THR A 505 25.55 21.99 -8.39
N LEU A 506 26.33 22.99 -7.98
CA LEU A 506 26.27 23.60 -6.66
C LEU A 506 25.90 25.08 -6.80
N ALA A 507 24.97 25.54 -5.98
CA ALA A 507 24.56 26.94 -5.93
C ALA A 507 24.62 27.48 -4.49
N PRO A 508 25.03 28.73 -4.26
CA PRO A 508 24.91 29.39 -2.96
C PRO A 508 23.46 29.45 -2.51
N GLU A 509 23.15 29.05 -1.27
CA GLU A 509 21.78 29.12 -0.75
C GLU A 509 21.27 30.57 -0.66
N SER A 510 22.18 31.51 -0.42
CA SER A 510 21.89 32.96 -0.41
C SER A 510 21.62 33.55 -1.79
N GLY A 511 21.93 32.83 -2.88
CA GLY A 511 21.95 33.35 -4.25
C GLY A 511 23.10 34.33 -4.55
N ALA A 512 23.97 34.63 -3.57
CA ALA A 512 25.09 35.55 -3.77
C ALA A 512 26.19 34.88 -4.64
N PRO A 513 26.66 35.53 -5.72
CA PRO A 513 27.64 34.94 -6.62
C PRO A 513 28.97 34.68 -5.89
N ILE A 514 29.60 33.55 -6.21
CA ILE A 514 30.97 33.23 -5.79
C ILE A 514 31.87 33.36 -7.01
N ALA A 515 32.96 34.12 -6.87
CA ALA A 515 33.95 34.26 -7.93
C ALA A 515 34.62 32.91 -8.27
N ALA A 516 34.94 32.72 -9.55
CA ALA A 516 35.45 31.43 -10.06
C ALA A 516 36.79 31.01 -9.43
N ASP A 517 37.64 31.98 -9.08
CA ASP A 517 38.91 31.78 -8.39
C ASP A 517 38.72 31.19 -6.98
N ARG A 518 37.68 31.62 -6.26
CA ARG A 518 37.32 31.05 -4.95
C ARG A 518 36.84 29.60 -5.08
N TRP A 519 36.06 29.29 -6.11
CA TRP A 519 35.68 27.90 -6.40
C TRP A 519 36.90 27.03 -6.71
N GLN A 520 37.79 27.50 -7.58
CA GLN A 520 39.04 26.81 -7.91
C GLN A 520 39.91 26.59 -6.67
N ALA A 521 40.08 27.61 -5.82
CA ALA A 521 40.83 27.51 -4.58
C ALA A 521 40.21 26.46 -3.63
N ALA A 522 38.88 26.48 -3.45
CA ALA A 522 38.19 25.52 -2.59
C ALA A 522 38.35 24.07 -3.09
N VAL A 523 38.21 23.84 -4.40
CA VAL A 523 38.44 22.52 -5.02
C VAL A 523 39.89 22.07 -4.84
N ALA A 524 40.86 22.95 -5.08
CA ALA A 524 42.29 22.65 -4.90
C ALA A 524 42.63 22.32 -3.44
N THR A 525 42.09 23.08 -2.48
CA THR A 525 42.24 22.79 -1.04
C THR A 525 41.61 21.45 -0.66
N LEU A 526 40.48 21.08 -1.25
CA LEU A 526 39.83 19.79 -0.99
C LEU A 526 40.66 18.62 -1.53
N LEU A 527 41.20 18.74 -2.75
CA LEU A 527 42.07 17.74 -3.35
C LEU A 527 43.39 17.56 -2.59
N ALA A 528 43.95 18.65 -2.06
CA ALA A 528 45.18 18.66 -1.28
C ALA A 528 45.01 18.20 0.18
N ALA A 529 43.76 18.07 0.67
CA ALA A 529 43.50 17.65 2.04
C ALA A 529 44.03 16.23 2.28
N PRO A 530 44.77 15.99 3.39
CA PRO A 530 45.30 14.66 3.72
C PRO A 530 44.19 13.70 4.16
N GLU A 531 43.12 14.22 4.75
CA GLU A 531 41.96 13.48 5.22
C GLU A 531 40.67 14.25 4.89
N LEU A 532 39.58 13.52 4.63
CA LEU A 532 38.24 14.07 4.42
C LEU A 532 37.27 13.33 5.34
N LEU A 533 37.21 13.78 6.59
CA LEU A 533 36.42 13.14 7.63
C LEU A 533 34.93 13.43 7.45
N TRP A 534 34.13 12.37 7.37
CA TRP A 534 32.68 12.44 7.35
C TRP A 534 32.10 11.84 8.63
N HIS A 535 31.20 12.59 9.27
CA HIS A 535 30.50 12.19 10.48
C HIS A 535 29.05 11.83 10.16
N ASP A 536 28.61 10.64 10.55
CA ASP A 536 27.21 10.22 10.44
C ASP A 536 26.77 9.30 11.58
N THR A 537 25.54 8.79 11.50
CA THR A 537 25.02 7.78 12.42
C THR A 537 24.78 6.44 11.72
N ASP A 538 24.97 5.35 12.44
CA ASP A 538 24.57 4.02 11.98
C ASP A 538 23.04 3.80 12.07
N LYS A 539 22.57 2.65 11.60
CA LYS A 539 21.14 2.28 11.65
C LYS A 539 20.57 2.22 13.08
N LYS A 540 21.42 2.25 14.12
CA LYS A 540 21.06 2.24 15.54
C LYS A 540 21.27 3.63 16.19
N GLY A 541 21.57 4.66 15.41
CA GLY A 541 21.79 6.02 15.88
C GLY A 541 23.17 6.27 16.50
N ARG A 542 24.13 5.34 16.39
CA ARG A 542 25.46 5.50 16.97
C ARG A 542 26.33 6.36 16.05
N PRO A 543 27.11 7.32 16.59
CA PRO A 543 27.99 8.15 15.79
C PRO A 543 29.09 7.32 15.14
N ARG A 544 29.46 7.67 13.91
CA ARG A 544 30.55 7.09 13.14
C ARG A 544 31.34 8.19 12.45
N GLN A 545 32.64 7.94 12.32
CA GLN A 545 33.56 8.78 11.58
C GLN A 545 34.24 7.93 10.51
N ARG A 546 34.37 8.47 9.29
CA ARG A 546 34.98 7.78 8.16
C ARG A 546 35.82 8.76 7.37
N ASP A 547 37.07 8.42 7.11
CA ASP A 547 37.88 9.15 6.13
C ASP A 547 37.45 8.76 4.71
N CYS A 548 37.00 9.74 3.95
CA CYS A 548 36.54 9.59 2.58
C CYS A 548 37.63 9.98 1.56
N ARG A 549 38.80 10.47 1.99
CA ARG A 549 39.88 10.89 1.10
C ARG A 549 40.34 9.79 0.14
N PRO A 550 40.45 8.50 0.54
CA PRO A 550 40.82 7.43 -0.38
C PRO A 550 39.81 7.20 -1.51
N ALA A 551 38.55 7.63 -1.32
CA ALA A 551 37.52 7.52 -2.35
C ALA A 551 37.56 8.69 -3.36
N LEU A 552 38.27 9.79 -3.08
CA LEU A 552 38.39 10.93 -3.99
C LEU A 552 39.55 10.71 -4.97
N ILE A 553 39.23 10.36 -6.23
CA ILE A 553 40.22 10.17 -7.30
C ILE A 553 40.53 11.51 -7.98
N ALA A 554 39.49 12.22 -8.44
CA ALA A 554 39.62 13.52 -9.08
C ALA A 554 38.39 14.39 -8.83
N LEU A 555 38.57 15.71 -8.81
CA LEU A 555 37.51 16.70 -8.72
C LEU A 555 37.90 17.90 -9.57
N GLU A 556 37.05 18.27 -10.52
CA GLU A 556 37.30 19.34 -11.47
C GLU A 556 36.15 20.34 -11.46
N LEU A 557 36.48 21.61 -11.56
CA LEU A 557 35.50 22.68 -11.77
C LEU A 557 35.31 22.82 -13.28
N ALA A 558 34.16 22.37 -13.78
CA ALA A 558 33.87 22.33 -15.22
C ALA A 558 33.43 23.70 -15.75
N ALA A 559 32.54 24.39 -15.00
CA ALA A 559 32.05 25.71 -15.36
C ALA A 559 31.62 26.49 -14.10
N VAL A 560 31.67 27.82 -14.18
CA VAL A 560 31.09 28.72 -13.18
C VAL A 560 30.20 29.71 -13.90
N THR A 561 28.95 29.78 -13.47
CA THR A 561 27.98 30.78 -13.88
C THR A 561 27.82 31.83 -12.78
N THR A 562 27.00 32.86 -13.02
CA THR A 562 26.66 33.86 -12.00
C THR A 562 25.96 33.26 -10.78
N THR A 563 25.29 32.11 -10.93
CA THR A 563 24.41 31.55 -9.89
C THR A 563 24.84 30.17 -9.41
N SER A 564 25.75 29.49 -10.11
CA SER A 564 26.13 28.11 -9.81
C SER A 564 27.50 27.73 -10.33
N ALA A 565 28.06 26.65 -9.79
CA ALA A 565 29.24 25.97 -10.30
C ALA A 565 28.89 24.54 -10.70
N GLU A 566 29.44 24.10 -11.83
CA GLU A 566 29.39 22.71 -12.27
C GLU A 566 30.69 22.01 -11.92
N LEU A 567 30.58 20.86 -11.26
CA LEU A 567 31.73 20.05 -10.87
C LEU A 567 31.65 18.66 -11.50
N ALA A 568 32.81 18.16 -11.93
CA ALA A 568 33.01 16.78 -12.33
C ALA A 568 33.80 16.05 -11.24
N LEU A 569 33.22 14.98 -10.68
CA LEU A 569 33.85 14.15 -9.65
C LEU A 569 34.16 12.77 -10.23
N GLN A 570 35.35 12.26 -9.96
CA GLN A 570 35.68 10.85 -10.08
C GLN A 570 35.91 10.27 -8.68
N ALA A 571 35.10 9.28 -8.31
CA ALA A 571 35.16 8.65 -6.99
C ALA A 571 35.43 7.14 -7.13
N ALA A 572 36.29 6.60 -6.27
CA ALA A 572 36.50 5.16 -6.16
C ALA A 572 35.27 4.49 -5.52
N ILE A 573 35.03 3.24 -5.90
CA ILE A 573 33.98 2.39 -5.31
C ILE A 573 34.70 1.20 -4.69
N ASP A 574 34.44 0.93 -3.41
CA ASP A 574 35.01 -0.26 -2.76
C ASP A 574 34.20 -1.53 -3.05
N GLY A 575 34.74 -2.70 -2.66
CA GLY A 575 34.08 -3.99 -2.87
C GLY A 575 32.75 -4.19 -2.15
N ALA A 576 32.35 -3.25 -1.27
CA ALA A 576 31.03 -3.20 -0.64
C ALA A 576 30.09 -2.19 -1.32
N GLY A 577 30.50 -1.60 -2.45
CA GLY A 577 29.74 -0.59 -3.19
C GLY A 577 29.74 0.79 -2.54
N ARG A 578 30.61 1.04 -1.56
CA ARG A 578 30.69 2.35 -0.89
C ARG A 578 31.56 3.28 -1.73
N SER A 579 31.11 4.52 -1.88
CA SER A 579 31.80 5.56 -2.62
C SER A 579 31.56 6.92 -1.97
N LEU A 580 32.28 7.93 -2.44
CA LEU A 580 32.08 9.32 -2.08
C LEU A 580 30.78 9.82 -2.72
N ARG A 581 29.93 10.48 -1.92
CA ARG A 581 28.63 10.97 -2.38
C ARG A 581 28.66 12.48 -2.66
N PRO A 582 27.93 12.97 -3.68
CA PRO A 582 27.84 14.40 -3.99
C PRO A 582 27.48 15.30 -2.79
N GLU A 583 26.63 14.84 -1.87
CA GLU A 583 26.24 15.59 -0.68
C GLU A 583 27.43 15.85 0.27
N GLN A 584 28.40 14.94 0.30
CA GLN A 584 29.60 15.11 1.13
C GLN A 584 30.52 16.19 0.54
N LEU A 585 30.66 16.25 -0.80
CA LEU A 585 31.40 17.32 -1.46
C LEU A 585 30.76 18.68 -1.22
N ARG A 586 29.43 18.77 -1.32
CA ARG A 586 28.68 20.00 -1.04
C ARG A 586 29.06 20.55 0.34
N ASP A 587 29.07 19.71 1.37
CA ASP A 587 29.33 20.15 2.75
C ASP A 587 30.77 20.62 2.94
N TRP A 588 31.76 19.88 2.44
CA TRP A 588 33.17 20.30 2.56
C TRP A 588 33.50 21.54 1.72
N LEU A 589 32.84 21.73 0.57
CA LEU A 589 32.98 22.94 -0.24
C LEU A 589 32.27 24.13 0.41
N ALA A 590 31.09 23.93 1.01
CA ALA A 590 30.38 24.97 1.75
C ALA A 590 31.22 25.51 2.92
N GLU A 591 31.86 24.61 3.67
CA GLU A 591 32.79 24.97 4.75
C GLU A 591 33.95 25.83 4.23
N ARG A 592 34.61 25.40 3.14
CA ARG A 592 35.77 26.11 2.55
C ARG A 592 35.40 27.45 1.92
N LEU A 593 34.19 27.57 1.39
CA LEU A 593 33.68 28.81 0.81
C LEU A 593 33.07 29.73 1.87
N GLY A 594 32.89 29.25 3.09
CA GLY A 594 32.33 30.00 4.21
C GLY A 594 30.85 30.32 4.06
N GLN A 595 30.11 29.54 3.26
CA GLN A 595 28.67 29.73 3.08
C GLN A 595 27.94 28.45 2.67
N PRO A 596 26.66 28.28 3.06
CA PRO A 596 25.85 27.12 2.67
C PRO A 596 25.67 27.00 1.15
N LEU A 597 25.67 25.76 0.67
CA LEU A 597 25.45 25.41 -0.73
C LEU A 597 24.26 24.47 -0.87
N VAL A 598 23.54 24.61 -1.98
CA VAL A 598 22.45 23.74 -2.41
C VAL A 598 22.95 22.87 -3.56
N LEU A 599 22.61 21.59 -3.50
CA LEU A 599 22.89 20.61 -4.55
C LEU A 599 21.77 20.67 -5.58
N GLY A 600 22.13 21.01 -6.82
CA GLY A 600 21.21 21.05 -7.95
C GLY A 600 21.13 19.72 -8.68
N GLN A 601 21.13 19.77 -10.02
CA GLN A 601 21.11 18.58 -10.86
C GLN A 601 22.34 17.71 -10.60
N GLN A 602 22.12 16.40 -10.54
CA GLN A 602 23.16 15.40 -10.34
C GLN A 602 23.00 14.31 -11.40
N CYS A 603 24.13 13.92 -11.99
CA CYS A 603 24.15 12.83 -12.95
C CYS A 603 25.40 11.96 -12.73
N ARG A 604 25.19 10.65 -12.56
CA ARG A 604 26.27 9.66 -12.67
C ARG A 604 26.50 9.37 -14.14
N GLN A 605 27.56 9.96 -14.68
CA GLN A 605 27.92 9.85 -16.09
C GLN A 605 28.34 8.44 -16.46
N GLN A 606 29.07 7.76 -15.57
CA GLN A 606 29.64 6.45 -15.86
C GLN A 606 29.96 5.66 -14.59
N LEU A 607 29.69 4.35 -14.63
CA LEU A 607 30.28 3.36 -13.75
C LEU A 607 31.38 2.60 -14.50
N SER A 608 32.59 2.59 -13.94
CA SER A 608 33.74 1.87 -14.49
C SER A 608 33.81 0.48 -13.87
N LEU A 609 33.84 -0.53 -14.74
CA LEU A 609 34.07 -1.92 -14.37
C LEU A 609 35.57 -2.23 -14.53
N SER A 610 36.07 -3.11 -13.67
CA SER A 610 37.41 -3.66 -13.80
C SER A 610 37.45 -4.51 -15.05
N THR A 611 38.26 -4.14 -16.05
CA THR A 611 38.52 -5.02 -17.19
C THR A 611 39.17 -6.28 -16.66
N VAL A 612 38.41 -7.38 -16.61
CA VAL A 612 39.00 -8.71 -16.58
C VAL A 612 39.72 -8.84 -17.91
N LEU A 613 41.06 -8.72 -17.88
CA LEU A 613 41.89 -9.25 -18.95
C LEU A 613 41.52 -10.73 -19.07
N THR A 614 40.65 -11.07 -20.02
CA THR A 614 40.52 -12.42 -20.51
C THR A 614 41.85 -12.75 -21.17
N SER A 615 42.77 -13.36 -20.41
CA SER A 615 43.83 -14.15 -21.01
C SER A 615 43.16 -15.22 -21.85
N GLN A 616 43.52 -15.23 -23.13
CA GLN A 616 43.05 -16.16 -24.17
C GLN A 616 43.05 -17.63 -23.74
#